data_AF-A0A3D5QAP4-F1
#
_entry.id   AF-A0A3D5QAP4-F1
#
_cell.length_a   1.000
_cell.length_b   1.000
_cell.length_c   1.000
_cell.angle_alpha   90.00
_cell.angle_beta   90.00
_cell.angle_gamma   90.00
#
_symmetry.space_group_name_H-M   'P 1'
#
loop_
_entity.id
_entity.type
_entity.pdbx_description
1 polymer ?
#
loop_
_entity_poly.entity_id
_entity_poly.type
_entity_poly.pdbx_seq_one_letter_code
_entity_poly.pdbx_strand_id
1 'polypeptide(L)'
;MSEKKTLNVSTLSKSFDDVSSLMQGIIDTPPEKIKTKELKHCISALENFKKYTDLLMDSCAYKNKSTVNSGIEKYLPDLNNLLLELEVYYGGKNIKNLSQIKQLAEKIYDDYLLKVKYELIPYINSRMFSRKLITGVRIIDAQHKALFTFMDKFVSRVINEASNEDLEKVQRFLIKYTHIHFNEEEKLMEESGYPRKRAHKSEHKDFVDMIEKIDRFKEGGNESSTDEILRYIYFDLNQWFINHILKSDRDFVEFHKNRMGNED
;
A
#
# COMPACT_ATOMS: atom_id res chain seq x y z
N MET A 1 41.37 -4.07 16.88
CA MET A 1 40.07 -4.45 17.47
C MET A 1 39.15 -3.25 17.39
N SER A 2 38.34 -3.14 16.33
CA SER A 2 37.35 -2.06 16.21
C SER A 2 36.05 -2.48 16.88
N GLU A 3 35.54 -1.66 17.77
CA GLU A 3 34.24 -1.81 18.43
C GLU A 3 33.13 -2.06 17.40
N LYS A 4 32.72 -3.32 17.22
CA LYS A 4 31.39 -3.63 16.68
C LYS A 4 30.39 -3.24 17.76
N LYS A 5 30.01 -1.95 17.80
CA LYS A 5 28.83 -1.50 18.54
C LYS A 5 27.67 -2.39 18.09
N THR A 6 27.19 -3.25 18.98
CA THR A 6 26.02 -4.09 18.75
C THR A 6 24.85 -3.16 18.44
N LEU A 7 24.49 -3.08 17.16
CA LEU A 7 23.31 -2.38 16.70
C LEU A 7 22.10 -3.07 17.36
N ASN A 8 21.29 -2.31 18.07
CA ASN A 8 20.16 -2.82 18.84
C ASN A 8 18.89 -2.02 18.54
N VAL A 9 17.74 -2.53 18.99
CA VAL A 9 16.42 -1.91 18.76
C VAL A 9 16.34 -0.47 19.29
N SER A 10 17.10 -0.11 20.34
CA SER A 10 17.12 1.28 20.84
C SER A 10 17.83 2.25 19.90
N THR A 11 18.87 1.81 19.18
CA THR A 11 19.52 2.61 18.13
C THR A 11 18.56 2.87 16.95
N LEU A 12 17.79 1.85 16.58
CA LEU A 12 16.76 1.97 15.56
C LEU A 12 15.63 2.93 15.99
N SER A 13 15.13 2.79 17.22
CA SER A 13 14.10 3.68 17.77
C SER A 13 14.53 5.13 17.68
N LYS A 14 15.73 5.45 18.15
CA LYS A 14 16.25 6.83 18.11
C LYS A 14 16.35 7.36 16.67
N SER A 15 16.80 6.52 15.74
CA SER A 15 16.85 6.89 14.33
C SER A 15 15.46 7.12 13.73
N PHE A 16 14.44 6.38 14.18
CA PHE A 16 13.07 6.62 13.76
C PHE A 16 12.50 7.90 14.35
N ASP A 17 12.75 8.18 15.63
CA ASP A 17 12.31 9.41 16.30
C ASP A 17 12.88 10.65 15.58
N ASP A 18 14.13 10.57 15.11
CA ASP A 18 14.76 11.61 14.28
C ASP A 18 14.04 11.78 12.94
N VAL A 19 13.72 10.69 12.24
CA VAL A 19 12.95 10.71 10.97
C VAL A 19 11.56 11.31 11.18
N SER A 20 10.83 10.82 12.19
CA SER A 20 9.47 11.25 12.50
C SER A 20 9.42 12.74 12.83
N SER A 21 10.33 13.22 13.68
CA SER A 21 10.43 14.63 14.04
C SER A 21 10.72 15.53 12.83
N LEU A 22 11.61 15.09 11.92
CA LEU A 22 11.95 15.85 10.72
C LEU A 22 10.81 15.84 9.68
N MET A 23 10.15 14.70 9.47
CA MET A 23 9.00 14.60 8.57
C MET A 23 7.83 15.41 9.08
N GLN A 24 7.50 15.33 10.38
CA GLN A 24 6.45 16.14 10.97
C GLN A 24 6.77 17.64 10.87
N GLY A 25 8.02 18.04 11.13
CA GLY A 25 8.45 19.42 10.95
C GLY A 25 8.29 19.92 9.51
N ILE A 26 8.48 19.05 8.51
CA ILE A 26 8.18 19.36 7.12
C ILE A 26 6.66 19.46 6.90
N ILE A 27 5.86 18.52 7.40
CA ILE A 27 4.39 18.52 7.27
C ILE A 27 3.78 19.81 7.86
N ASP A 28 4.27 20.23 9.02
CA ASP A 28 3.76 21.40 9.75
C ASP A 28 4.23 22.74 9.16
N THR A 29 5.23 22.72 8.27
CA THR A 29 5.79 23.93 7.67
C THR A 29 5.12 24.22 6.33
N PRO A 30 4.58 25.43 6.12
CA PRO A 30 4.04 25.83 4.82
C PRO A 30 5.06 25.64 3.69
N PRO A 31 4.66 25.14 2.50
CA PRO A 31 5.60 24.75 1.45
C PRO A 31 6.62 25.82 1.05
N GLU A 32 6.20 27.08 1.06
CA GLU A 32 7.02 28.25 0.71
C GLU A 32 8.06 28.63 1.78
N LYS A 33 7.97 28.07 2.99
CA LYS A 33 8.87 28.38 4.12
C LYS A 33 9.92 27.30 4.38
N ILE A 34 9.80 26.14 3.73
CA ILE A 34 10.70 25.00 3.94
C ILE A 34 12.05 25.28 3.32
N LYS A 35 13.09 25.06 4.11
CA LYS A 35 14.46 25.25 3.67
C LYS A 35 14.96 23.96 3.05
N THR A 36 15.72 24.07 1.95
CA THR A 36 16.41 22.92 1.33
C THR A 36 17.27 22.13 2.33
N LYS A 37 17.80 22.81 3.37
CA LYS A 37 18.55 22.18 4.45
C LYS A 37 17.70 21.19 5.26
N GLU A 38 16.45 21.52 5.55
CA GLU A 38 15.52 20.66 6.31
C GLU A 38 15.19 19.39 5.51
N LEU A 39 14.92 19.54 4.21
CA LEU A 39 14.71 18.41 3.31
C LEU A 39 15.95 17.48 3.22
N LYS A 40 17.16 18.07 3.12
CA LYS A 40 18.41 17.30 3.10
C LYS A 40 18.65 16.55 4.42
N HIS A 41 18.34 17.18 5.55
CA HIS A 41 18.44 16.52 6.85
C HIS A 41 17.48 15.34 6.95
N CYS A 42 16.24 15.49 6.48
CA CYS A 42 15.27 14.40 6.44
C CYS A 42 15.76 13.22 5.56
N ILE A 43 16.36 13.50 4.40
CA ILE A 43 16.96 12.47 3.54
C ILE A 43 18.06 11.72 4.31
N SER A 44 19.02 12.42 4.91
CA SER A 44 20.10 11.77 5.65
C SER A 44 19.60 10.96 6.86
N ALA A 45 18.52 11.42 7.52
CA ALA A 45 17.88 10.66 8.59
C ALA A 45 17.25 9.37 8.07
N LEU A 46 16.55 9.42 6.93
CA LEU A 46 15.99 8.23 6.26
C LEU A 46 17.07 7.26 5.79
N GLU A 47 18.19 7.75 5.25
CA GLU A 47 19.33 6.91 4.84
C GLU A 47 19.95 6.17 6.04
N ASN A 48 20.09 6.86 7.17
CA ASN A 48 20.57 6.26 8.41
C ASN A 48 19.58 5.23 8.95
N PHE A 49 18.28 5.55 8.96
CA PHE A 49 17.23 4.63 9.38
C PHE A 49 17.25 3.37 8.52
N LYS A 50 17.31 3.51 7.20
CA LYS A 50 17.46 2.40 6.25
C LYS A 50 18.69 1.54 6.56
N LYS A 51 19.84 2.17 6.75
CA LYS A 51 21.08 1.46 7.06
C LYS A 51 20.92 0.62 8.34
N TYR A 52 20.25 1.15 9.35
CA TYR A 52 20.02 0.44 10.59
C TYR A 52 18.99 -0.68 10.45
N THR A 53 17.90 -0.48 9.70
CA THR A 53 16.96 -1.56 9.39
C THR A 53 17.66 -2.67 8.61
N ASP A 54 18.48 -2.35 7.61
CA ASP A 54 19.27 -3.33 6.86
C ASP A 54 20.21 -4.14 7.75
N LEU A 55 21.03 -3.46 8.57
CA LEU A 55 21.97 -4.12 9.47
C LEU A 55 21.26 -5.01 10.50
N LEU A 56 20.11 -4.56 11.02
CA LEU A 56 19.32 -5.35 11.95
C LEU A 56 18.72 -6.58 11.26
N MET A 57 18.08 -6.41 10.09
CA MET A 57 17.51 -7.51 9.33
C MET A 57 18.56 -8.54 8.91
N ASP A 58 19.76 -8.11 8.52
CA ASP A 58 20.87 -9.00 8.16
C ASP A 58 21.43 -9.73 9.40
N SER A 59 21.41 -9.10 10.58
CA SER A 59 21.81 -9.73 11.85
C SER A 59 20.77 -10.71 12.42
N CYS A 60 19.50 -10.59 12.00
CA CYS A 60 18.38 -11.42 12.45
C CYS A 60 18.36 -12.82 11.85
N ALA A 61 19.25 -13.11 10.89
CA ALA A 61 19.33 -14.41 10.26
C ALA A 61 19.64 -15.59 11.22
N TYR A 62 19.99 -15.37 12.50
CA TYR A 62 20.41 -16.49 13.36
C TYR A 62 19.90 -16.61 14.81
N LYS A 63 19.40 -15.60 15.56
CA LYS A 63 19.00 -15.82 16.99
C LYS A 63 17.83 -15.03 17.61
N ASN A 64 17.47 -13.81 17.17
CA ASN A 64 16.46 -12.96 17.85
C ASN A 64 15.48 -12.25 16.88
N LYS A 65 14.92 -13.01 15.94
CA LYS A 65 14.10 -12.48 14.83
C LYS A 65 12.81 -11.77 15.29
N SER A 66 12.09 -12.33 16.27
CA SER A 66 10.81 -11.79 16.76
C SER A 66 10.91 -10.39 17.42
N THR A 67 11.94 -10.13 18.23
CA THR A 67 12.13 -8.84 18.92
C THR A 67 12.56 -7.72 17.97
N VAL A 68 13.32 -8.06 16.93
CA VAL A 68 13.74 -7.07 15.93
C VAL A 68 12.62 -6.80 14.93
N ASN A 69 11.84 -7.82 14.55
CA ASN A 69 10.63 -7.64 13.77
C ASN A 69 9.68 -6.70 14.50
N SER A 70 9.27 -6.99 15.75
CA SER A 70 8.38 -6.11 16.51
C SER A 70 8.91 -4.68 16.69
N GLY A 71 10.24 -4.53 16.76
CA GLY A 71 10.90 -3.23 16.75
C GLY A 71 10.68 -2.46 15.44
N ILE A 72 10.95 -3.07 14.28
CA ILE A 72 10.80 -2.41 12.98
C ILE A 72 9.32 -2.25 12.57
N GLU A 73 8.47 -3.25 12.84
CA GLU A 73 7.02 -3.26 12.57
C GLU A 73 6.31 -2.07 13.23
N LYS A 74 6.77 -1.69 14.43
CA LYS A 74 6.23 -0.54 15.16
C LYS A 74 6.33 0.77 14.36
N TYR A 75 7.36 0.92 13.54
CA TYR A 75 7.73 2.22 12.96
C TYR A 75 7.29 2.39 11.50
N LEU A 76 7.08 1.31 10.76
CA LEU A 76 6.75 1.39 9.33
C LEU A 76 5.34 1.90 9.02
N PRO A 77 4.29 1.57 9.79
CA PRO A 77 2.98 2.19 9.61
C PRO A 77 3.05 3.71 9.80
N ASP A 78 3.81 4.16 10.80
CA ASP A 78 4.00 5.58 11.09
C ASP A 78 4.80 6.28 9.98
N LEU A 79 5.88 5.66 9.47
CA LEU A 79 6.61 6.15 8.31
C LEU A 79 5.69 6.28 7.07
N ASN A 80 4.86 5.28 6.83
CA ASN A 80 3.90 5.28 5.72
C ASN A 80 2.82 6.36 5.90
N ASN A 81 2.33 6.58 7.12
CA ASN A 81 1.35 7.64 7.40
C ASN A 81 1.96 9.03 7.19
N LEU A 82 3.18 9.26 7.68
CA LEU A 82 3.93 10.50 7.43
C LEU A 82 4.15 10.74 5.93
N LEU A 83 4.42 9.68 5.17
CA LEU A 83 4.53 9.77 3.71
C LEU A 83 3.21 10.18 3.05
N LEU A 84 2.10 9.57 3.45
CA LEU A 84 0.76 9.91 2.93
C LEU A 84 0.37 11.35 3.29
N GLU A 85 0.68 11.80 4.51
CA GLU A 85 0.42 13.18 4.94
C GLU A 85 1.25 14.19 4.14
N LEU A 86 2.53 13.89 3.90
CA LEU A 86 3.35 14.66 2.96
C LEU A 86 2.72 14.69 1.56
N GLU A 87 2.25 13.56 1.03
CA GLU A 87 1.63 13.55 -0.31
C GLU A 87 0.37 14.41 -0.39
N VAL A 88 -0.50 14.30 0.61
CA VAL A 88 -1.75 15.08 0.70
C VAL A 88 -1.45 16.57 0.81
N TYR A 89 -0.45 16.95 1.62
CA TYR A 89 -0.14 18.35 1.87
C TYR A 89 0.62 19.02 0.70
N TYR A 90 1.48 18.26 0.02
CA TYR A 90 2.32 18.80 -1.07
C TYR A 90 1.74 18.60 -2.48
N GLY A 91 0.64 17.86 -2.62
CA GLY A 91 -0.26 17.92 -3.78
C GLY A 91 0.44 17.78 -5.14
N GLY A 92 1.34 16.81 -5.30
CA GLY A 92 2.03 16.56 -6.57
C GLY A 92 2.99 17.68 -7.03
N LYS A 93 3.30 18.67 -6.18
CA LYS A 93 4.29 19.71 -6.51
C LYS A 93 5.68 19.09 -6.60
N ASN A 94 6.36 19.34 -7.72
CA ASN A 94 7.69 18.80 -7.99
C ASN A 94 8.78 19.60 -7.24
N ILE A 95 8.80 19.47 -5.91
CA ILE A 95 9.85 20.07 -5.07
C ILE A 95 11.05 19.12 -5.08
N LYS A 96 12.16 19.60 -5.64
CA LYS A 96 13.45 18.91 -5.63
C LYS A 96 13.79 18.51 -4.18
N ASN A 97 13.98 17.20 -3.95
CA ASN A 97 14.19 16.51 -2.66
C ASN A 97 12.95 15.85 -2.03
N LEU A 98 11.71 16.32 -2.23
CA LEU A 98 10.52 15.61 -1.72
C LEU A 98 10.31 14.28 -2.44
N SER A 99 10.54 14.25 -3.76
CA SER A 99 10.51 13.00 -4.53
C SER A 99 11.57 12.00 -4.05
N GLN A 100 12.73 12.46 -3.58
CA GLN A 100 13.79 11.59 -3.06
C GLN A 100 13.43 11.06 -1.66
N ILE A 101 12.83 11.89 -0.80
CA ILE A 101 12.27 11.47 0.49
C ILE A 101 11.23 10.36 0.29
N LYS A 102 10.32 10.57 -0.66
CA LYS A 102 9.30 9.60 -1.04
C LYS A 102 9.91 8.27 -1.50
N GLN A 103 10.76 8.31 -2.52
CA GLN A 103 11.41 7.11 -3.06
C GLN A 103 12.19 6.35 -1.99
N LEU A 104 12.84 7.05 -1.06
CA LEU A 104 13.61 6.41 0.00
C LEU A 104 12.71 5.79 1.08
N ALA A 105 11.62 6.46 1.46
CA ALA A 105 10.64 5.94 2.40
C ALA A 105 9.91 4.70 1.84
N GLU A 106 9.47 4.75 0.58
CA GLU A 106 8.90 3.60 -0.14
C GLU A 106 9.90 2.46 -0.20
N LYS A 107 11.15 2.73 -0.57
CA LYS A 107 12.19 1.71 -0.64
C LYS A 107 12.49 1.06 0.72
N ILE A 108 12.46 1.81 1.82
CA ILE A 108 12.63 1.24 3.18
C ILE A 108 11.50 0.27 3.49
N TYR A 109 10.28 0.64 3.13
CA TYR A 109 9.10 -0.20 3.29
C TYR A 109 9.20 -1.46 2.45
N ASP A 110 9.53 -1.33 1.16
CA ASP A 110 9.69 -2.44 0.23
C ASP A 110 10.81 -3.38 0.64
N ASP A 111 12.00 -2.86 0.98
CA ASP A 111 13.16 -3.65 1.41
C ASP A 111 12.88 -4.41 2.71
N TYR A 112 12.10 -3.82 3.62
CA TYR A 112 11.68 -4.48 4.83
C TYR A 112 10.66 -5.59 4.57
N LEU A 113 9.61 -5.30 3.79
CA LEU A 113 8.64 -6.29 3.36
C LEU A 113 9.32 -7.43 2.59
N LEU A 114 10.35 -7.09 1.81
CA LEU A 114 11.24 -8.01 1.10
C LEU A 114 11.88 -9.02 2.05
N LYS A 115 12.33 -8.59 3.23
CA LYS A 115 13.12 -9.38 4.20
C LYS A 115 12.30 -10.04 5.33
N VAL A 116 11.12 -9.53 5.70
CA VAL A 116 10.24 -10.08 6.79
C VAL A 116 9.13 -11.01 6.25
N LYS A 117 9.34 -11.47 5.02
CA LYS A 117 8.48 -12.12 4.00
C LYS A 117 7.36 -13.10 4.40
N TYR A 118 7.16 -13.50 5.66
CA TYR A 118 6.04 -14.38 6.06
C TYR A 118 5.38 -14.03 7.42
N GLU A 119 6.02 -13.27 8.31
CA GLU A 119 5.55 -13.07 9.70
C GLU A 119 4.62 -11.87 9.89
N LEU A 120 4.59 -10.94 8.93
CA LEU A 120 3.83 -9.69 8.97
C LEU A 120 2.43 -9.74 8.37
N ILE A 121 2.15 -10.83 7.66
CA ILE A 121 0.86 -11.00 6.99
C ILE A 121 -0.31 -10.92 8.00
N PRO A 122 -0.18 -11.40 9.26
CA PRO A 122 -1.17 -11.17 10.32
C PRO A 122 -1.35 -9.70 10.73
N TYR A 123 -0.34 -8.83 10.61
CA TYR A 123 -0.42 -7.42 11.01
C TYR A 123 -0.98 -6.53 9.90
N ILE A 124 -0.76 -6.87 8.63
CA ILE A 124 -1.36 -6.12 7.52
C ILE A 124 -2.85 -6.48 7.32
N ASN A 125 -3.31 -7.63 7.87
CA ASN A 125 -4.75 -7.92 8.09
C ASN A 125 -5.49 -6.79 8.85
N SER A 126 -4.78 -5.83 9.45
CA SER A 126 -5.33 -4.64 10.09
C SER A 126 -5.93 -3.59 9.14
N ARG A 127 -5.78 -3.68 7.81
CA ARG A 127 -6.52 -2.79 6.87
C ARG A 127 -7.86 -3.42 6.45
N MET A 128 -8.70 -3.75 7.43
CA MET A 128 -10.09 -4.14 7.22
C MET A 128 -10.83 -3.09 6.37
N PHE A 129 -11.82 -3.51 5.59
CA PHE A 129 -12.80 -2.61 4.98
C PHE A 129 -13.31 -1.61 6.04
N SER A 130 -12.87 -0.37 5.93
CA SER A 130 -13.12 0.66 6.94
C SER A 130 -14.29 1.54 6.52
N ARG A 131 -14.85 2.32 7.46
CA ARG A 131 -15.89 3.31 7.14
C ARG A 131 -15.46 4.31 6.06
N LYS A 132 -14.16 4.54 5.87
CA LYS A 132 -13.63 5.42 4.82
C LYS A 132 -13.81 4.86 3.41
N LEU A 133 -14.07 3.57 3.26
CA LEU A 133 -14.30 2.89 1.98
C LEU A 133 -15.79 2.71 1.66
N ILE A 134 -16.67 3.20 2.54
CA ILE A 134 -18.12 3.23 2.30
C ILE A 134 -18.41 4.44 1.39
N THR A 135 -19.00 4.14 0.24
CA THR A 135 -19.46 5.10 -0.77
C THR A 135 -20.88 5.59 -0.48
N GLY A 136 -21.68 4.77 0.22
CA GLY A 136 -23.08 5.04 0.53
C GLY A 136 -24.05 4.50 -0.52
N VAL A 137 -23.57 3.83 -1.58
CA VAL A 137 -24.40 3.06 -2.50
C VAL A 137 -24.33 1.58 -2.07
N ARG A 138 -25.47 1.07 -1.58
CA ARG A 138 -25.54 -0.24 -0.90
C ARG A 138 -24.95 -1.40 -1.71
N ILE A 139 -25.21 -1.44 -3.02
CA ILE A 139 -24.72 -2.53 -3.89
C ILE A 139 -23.19 -2.45 -4.06
N ILE A 140 -22.64 -1.26 -4.25
CA ILE A 140 -21.21 -1.00 -4.38
C ILE A 140 -20.49 -1.31 -3.06
N ASP A 141 -21.01 -0.84 -1.94
CA ASP A 141 -20.41 -1.11 -0.62
C ASP A 141 -20.43 -2.61 -0.27
N ALA A 142 -21.50 -3.32 -0.64
CA ALA A 142 -21.60 -4.77 -0.47
C ALA A 142 -20.58 -5.51 -1.34
N GLN A 143 -20.37 -5.05 -2.58
CA GLN A 143 -19.33 -5.54 -3.45
C GLN A 143 -17.96 -5.27 -2.80
N HIS A 144 -17.54 -4.03 -2.55
CA HIS A 144 -16.24 -3.72 -1.93
C HIS A 144 -15.94 -4.61 -0.73
N LYS A 145 -16.88 -4.70 0.22
CA LYS A 145 -16.74 -5.52 1.41
C LYS A 145 -16.51 -7.01 1.09
N ALA A 146 -17.20 -7.55 0.08
CA ALA A 146 -17.00 -8.93 -0.37
C ALA A 146 -15.60 -9.17 -0.94
N LEU A 147 -15.02 -8.21 -1.67
CA LEU A 147 -13.65 -8.33 -2.18
C LEU A 147 -12.63 -8.34 -1.05
N PHE A 148 -12.70 -7.36 -0.13
CA PHE A 148 -11.81 -7.33 1.04
C PHE A 148 -11.93 -8.60 1.88
N THR A 149 -13.16 -9.09 2.11
CA THR A 149 -13.39 -10.34 2.84
C THR A 149 -12.77 -11.55 2.12
N PHE A 150 -12.82 -11.58 0.80
CA PHE A 150 -12.17 -12.62 0.01
C PHE A 150 -10.64 -12.53 0.13
N MET A 151 -10.06 -11.34 0.02
CA MET A 151 -8.62 -11.11 0.13
C MET A 151 -8.11 -11.53 1.52
N ASP A 152 -8.80 -11.16 2.59
CA ASP A 152 -8.47 -11.57 3.96
C ASP A 152 -8.49 -13.10 4.13
N LYS A 153 -9.52 -13.76 3.57
CA LYS A 153 -9.65 -15.22 3.61
C LYS A 153 -8.60 -15.93 2.76
N PHE A 154 -8.26 -15.37 1.61
CA PHE A 154 -7.22 -15.92 0.76
C PHE A 154 -5.88 -15.85 1.48
N VAL A 155 -5.51 -14.66 1.94
CA VAL A 155 -4.27 -14.38 2.66
C VAL A 155 -4.13 -15.31 3.86
N SER A 156 -5.13 -15.41 4.72
CA SER A 156 -5.08 -16.32 5.88
C SER A 156 -4.90 -17.81 5.54
N ARG A 157 -5.28 -18.25 4.34
CA ARG A 157 -5.09 -19.64 3.88
C ARG A 157 -3.73 -19.90 3.25
N VAL A 158 -3.09 -18.87 2.67
CA VAL A 158 -1.88 -19.05 1.85
C VAL A 158 -0.57 -18.60 2.51
N ILE A 159 -0.64 -18.00 3.71
CA ILE A 159 0.52 -17.52 4.49
C ILE A 159 1.60 -18.58 4.74
N ASN A 160 1.22 -19.86 4.81
CA ASN A 160 2.16 -20.91 5.19
C ASN A 160 2.59 -21.81 4.02
N GLU A 161 1.68 -22.15 3.09
CA GLU A 161 1.97 -23.04 1.95
C GLU A 161 0.99 -22.78 0.78
N ALA A 162 1.27 -21.79 -0.08
CA ALA A 162 0.44 -21.53 -1.26
C ALA A 162 0.86 -22.43 -2.43
N SER A 163 -0.10 -23.15 -3.03
CA SER A 163 0.15 -23.87 -4.28
C SER A 163 -0.11 -22.97 -5.51
N ASN A 164 0.49 -23.31 -6.66
CA ASN A 164 0.17 -22.64 -7.94
C ASN A 164 -1.33 -22.73 -8.27
N GLU A 165 -1.99 -23.83 -7.89
CA GLU A 165 -3.42 -24.01 -8.08
C GLU A 165 -4.24 -23.02 -7.23
N ASP A 166 -3.80 -22.71 -6.02
CA ASP A 166 -4.45 -21.70 -5.17
C ASP A 166 -4.30 -20.29 -5.75
N LEU A 167 -3.12 -19.95 -6.27
CA LEU A 167 -2.87 -18.68 -6.94
C LEU A 167 -3.74 -18.52 -8.19
N GLU A 168 -3.86 -19.57 -9.00
CA GLU A 168 -4.75 -19.58 -10.16
C GLU A 168 -6.22 -19.41 -9.79
N LYS A 169 -6.69 -20.09 -8.74
CA LYS A 169 -8.07 -19.95 -8.25
C LYS A 169 -8.36 -18.51 -7.87
N VAL A 170 -7.41 -17.83 -7.25
CA VAL A 170 -7.54 -16.44 -6.84
C VAL A 170 -7.50 -15.48 -8.00
N GLN A 171 -6.57 -15.65 -8.93
CA GLN A 171 -6.57 -14.85 -10.14
C GLN A 171 -7.89 -14.97 -10.91
N ARG A 172 -8.40 -16.20 -11.13
CA ARG A 172 -9.69 -16.43 -11.79
C ARG A 172 -10.84 -15.77 -11.03
N PHE A 173 -10.83 -15.85 -9.70
CA PHE A 173 -11.82 -15.17 -8.88
C PHE A 173 -11.75 -13.64 -9.06
N LEU A 174 -10.56 -13.05 -8.96
CA LEU A 174 -10.34 -11.61 -9.08
C LEU A 174 -10.80 -11.08 -10.45
N ILE A 175 -10.47 -11.76 -11.54
CA ILE A 175 -10.94 -11.41 -12.89
C ILE A 175 -12.47 -11.44 -12.95
N LYS A 176 -13.09 -12.55 -12.54
CA LYS A 176 -14.55 -12.67 -12.57
C LYS A 176 -15.23 -11.62 -11.70
N TYR A 177 -14.69 -11.40 -10.51
CA TYR A 177 -15.24 -10.49 -9.53
C TYR A 177 -15.17 -9.02 -10.02
N THR A 178 -14.01 -8.59 -10.51
CA THR A 178 -13.80 -7.23 -11.03
C THR A 178 -14.68 -6.96 -12.23
N HIS A 179 -14.85 -7.92 -13.15
CA HIS A 179 -15.83 -7.78 -14.24
C HIS A 179 -17.26 -7.53 -13.74
N ILE A 180 -17.71 -8.26 -12.72
CA ILE A 180 -19.07 -8.08 -12.17
C ILE A 180 -19.19 -6.70 -11.52
N HIS A 181 -18.23 -6.34 -10.69
CA HIS A 181 -18.23 -5.09 -9.93
C HIS A 181 -18.14 -3.87 -10.86
N PHE A 182 -17.14 -3.83 -11.75
CA PHE A 182 -16.95 -2.74 -12.70
C PHE A 182 -18.11 -2.59 -13.67
N ASN A 183 -18.73 -3.68 -14.13
CA ASN A 183 -19.93 -3.59 -14.96
C ASN A 183 -21.11 -2.93 -14.22
N GLU A 184 -21.26 -3.18 -12.91
CA GLU A 184 -22.30 -2.54 -12.11
C GLU A 184 -22.05 -1.03 -11.98
N GLU A 185 -20.82 -0.63 -11.67
CA GLU A 185 -20.45 0.79 -11.61
C GLU A 185 -20.59 1.49 -12.96
N GLU A 186 -20.14 0.85 -14.04
CA GLU A 186 -20.27 1.38 -15.39
C GLU A 186 -21.73 1.58 -15.80
N LYS A 187 -22.63 0.71 -15.37
CA LYS A 187 -24.06 0.87 -15.56
C LYS A 187 -24.59 2.08 -14.78
N LEU A 188 -24.24 2.23 -13.50
CA LEU A 188 -24.65 3.37 -12.67
C LEU A 188 -24.08 4.71 -13.19
N MET A 189 -22.86 4.67 -13.74
CA MET A 189 -22.24 5.81 -14.43
C MET A 189 -22.98 6.17 -15.71
N GLU A 190 -23.43 5.18 -16.49
CA GLU A 190 -24.23 5.42 -17.71
C GLU A 190 -25.60 6.01 -17.36
N GLU A 191 -26.30 5.42 -16.39
CA GLU A 191 -27.63 5.85 -15.94
C GLU A 191 -27.64 7.29 -15.42
N SER A 192 -26.62 7.67 -14.64
CA SER A 192 -26.50 9.05 -14.12
C SER A 192 -25.93 10.04 -15.14
N GLY A 193 -25.36 9.57 -16.26
CA GLY A 193 -24.66 10.42 -17.23
C GLY A 193 -23.32 10.96 -16.72
N TYR A 194 -22.58 10.17 -15.92
CA TYR A 194 -21.32 10.59 -15.32
C TYR A 194 -20.28 11.02 -16.38
N PRO A 195 -19.80 12.27 -16.35
CA PRO A 195 -19.01 12.85 -17.44
C PRO A 195 -17.61 12.23 -17.59
N ARG A 196 -17.05 11.66 -16.50
CA ARG A 196 -15.70 11.05 -16.52
C ARG A 196 -15.72 9.54 -16.70
N LYS A 197 -16.86 8.93 -17.08
CA LYS A 197 -17.03 7.48 -17.24
C LYS A 197 -15.95 6.84 -18.12
N ARG A 198 -15.49 7.52 -19.18
CA ARG A 198 -14.45 7.00 -20.08
C ARG A 198 -13.09 6.84 -19.37
N ALA A 199 -12.72 7.82 -18.55
CA ALA A 199 -11.46 7.75 -17.78
C ALA A 199 -11.55 6.64 -16.72
N HIS A 200 -12.67 6.58 -16.01
CA HIS A 200 -12.94 5.57 -14.99
C HIS A 200 -12.88 4.14 -15.58
N LYS A 201 -13.51 3.90 -16.75
CA LYS A 201 -13.41 2.62 -17.48
C LYS A 201 -11.97 2.26 -17.90
N SER A 202 -11.12 3.26 -18.13
CA SER A 202 -9.70 3.01 -18.42
C SER A 202 -8.98 2.49 -17.19
N GLU A 203 -9.27 3.05 -16.01
CA GLU A 203 -8.73 2.57 -14.74
C GLU A 203 -9.14 1.10 -14.49
N HIS A 204 -10.41 0.75 -14.73
CA HIS A 204 -10.89 -0.63 -14.67
C HIS A 204 -10.09 -1.57 -15.55
N LYS A 205 -9.86 -1.16 -16.81
CA LYS A 205 -9.07 -1.94 -17.76
C LYS A 205 -7.64 -2.15 -17.26
N ASP A 206 -7.01 -1.08 -16.78
CA ASP A 206 -5.64 -1.16 -16.25
C ASP A 206 -5.55 -2.12 -15.06
N PHE A 207 -6.59 -2.20 -14.22
CA PHE A 207 -6.63 -3.15 -13.10
C PHE A 207 -6.80 -4.60 -13.55
N VAL A 208 -7.66 -4.87 -14.53
CA VAL A 208 -7.78 -6.21 -15.11
C VAL A 208 -6.46 -6.63 -15.74
N ASP A 209 -5.82 -5.75 -16.52
CA ASP A 209 -4.51 -5.97 -17.10
C ASP A 209 -3.43 -6.19 -16.00
N MET A 210 -3.56 -5.55 -14.84
CA MET A 210 -2.75 -5.82 -13.65
C MET A 210 -2.94 -7.24 -13.12
N ILE A 211 -4.17 -7.73 -12.99
CA ILE A 211 -4.44 -9.10 -12.52
C ILE A 211 -3.90 -10.14 -13.52
N GLU A 212 -4.00 -9.89 -14.82
CA GLU A 212 -3.46 -10.77 -15.87
C GLU A 212 -1.93 -10.85 -15.85
N LYS A 213 -1.21 -9.86 -15.29
CA LYS A 213 0.25 -9.95 -15.13
C LYS A 213 0.68 -11.13 -14.26
N ILE A 214 -0.21 -11.66 -13.42
CA ILE A 214 0.04 -12.85 -12.58
C ILE A 214 0.53 -14.04 -13.43
N ASP A 215 0.01 -14.23 -14.65
CA ASP A 215 0.44 -15.34 -15.50
C ASP A 215 1.90 -15.23 -15.93
N ARG A 216 2.40 -14.01 -16.15
CA ARG A 216 3.82 -13.80 -16.50
C ARG A 216 4.76 -14.14 -15.36
N PHE A 217 4.33 -13.98 -14.11
CA PHE A 217 5.12 -14.42 -12.96
C PHE A 217 5.20 -15.95 -12.87
N LYS A 218 4.14 -16.66 -13.29
CA LYS A 218 4.13 -18.14 -13.30
C LYS A 218 5.06 -18.73 -14.36
N GLU A 219 5.18 -18.07 -15.52
CA GLU A 219 6.06 -18.50 -16.61
C GLU A 219 7.57 -18.48 -16.24
N GLY A 220 7.95 -17.74 -15.18
CA GLY A 220 9.32 -17.67 -14.66
C GLY A 220 9.82 -18.92 -13.89
N GLY A 221 8.91 -19.81 -13.47
CA GLY A 221 9.20 -21.22 -13.14
C GLY A 221 10.00 -21.57 -11.86
N ASN A 222 10.19 -20.68 -10.88
CA ASN A 222 10.92 -20.99 -9.63
C ASN A 222 10.10 -20.68 -8.37
N GLU A 223 10.35 -21.31 -7.22
CA GLU A 223 9.62 -21.05 -5.94
C GLU A 223 9.61 -19.56 -5.52
N SER A 224 10.58 -18.78 -6.00
CA SER A 224 10.59 -17.32 -5.85
C SER A 224 9.38 -16.63 -6.51
N SER A 225 8.74 -17.24 -7.51
CA SER A 225 7.55 -16.70 -8.20
C SER A 225 6.29 -16.72 -7.33
N THR A 226 6.11 -17.71 -6.46
CA THR A 226 4.89 -17.82 -5.61
C THR A 226 4.82 -16.66 -4.63
N ASP A 227 5.91 -16.37 -3.94
CA ASP A 227 5.94 -15.24 -3.01
C ASP A 227 5.81 -13.89 -3.71
N GLU A 228 6.39 -13.76 -4.90
CA GLU A 228 6.27 -12.55 -5.72
C GLU A 228 4.82 -12.34 -6.15
N ILE A 229 4.12 -13.39 -6.57
CA ILE A 229 2.69 -13.33 -6.90
C ILE A 229 1.86 -12.98 -5.66
N LEU A 230 2.12 -13.61 -4.51
CA LEU A 230 1.41 -13.31 -3.27
C LEU A 230 1.60 -11.84 -2.87
N ARG A 231 2.81 -11.30 -3.02
CA ARG A 231 3.09 -9.88 -2.78
C ARG A 231 2.37 -8.98 -3.76
N TYR A 232 2.43 -9.29 -5.04
CA TYR A 232 1.77 -8.51 -6.07
C TYR A 232 0.25 -8.45 -5.84
N ILE A 233 -0.36 -9.59 -5.53
CA ILE A 233 -1.79 -9.68 -5.17
C ILE A 233 -2.06 -8.88 -3.89
N TYR A 234 -1.21 -9.00 -2.88
CA TYR A 234 -1.47 -8.44 -1.57
C TYR A 234 -1.19 -6.93 -1.45
N PHE A 235 -0.17 -6.44 -2.12
CA PHE A 235 0.24 -5.05 -2.04
C PHE A 235 -0.30 -4.30 -3.25
N ASP A 236 0.16 -4.61 -4.45
CA ASP A 236 -0.13 -3.80 -5.63
C ASP A 236 -1.63 -3.80 -5.97
N LEU A 237 -2.28 -4.96 -5.98
CA LEU A 237 -3.71 -5.03 -6.30
C LEU A 237 -4.58 -4.39 -5.21
N ASN A 238 -4.28 -4.64 -3.92
CA ASN A 238 -5.04 -4.02 -2.83
C ASN A 238 -4.84 -2.51 -2.76
N GLN A 239 -3.61 -2.01 -2.94
CA GLN A 239 -3.35 -0.57 -2.93
C GLN A 239 -4.06 0.12 -4.10
N TRP A 240 -4.06 -0.49 -5.29
CA TRP A 240 -4.83 0.02 -6.42
C TRP A 240 -6.31 0.12 -6.05
N PHE A 241 -6.89 -0.97 -5.53
CA PHE A 241 -8.31 -1.03 -5.21
C PHE A 241 -8.72 -0.01 -4.13
N ILE A 242 -7.94 0.12 -3.05
CA ILE A 242 -8.16 1.13 -2.01
C ILE A 242 -8.12 2.55 -2.60
N ASN A 243 -7.13 2.83 -3.44
CA ASN A 243 -6.97 4.16 -4.03
C ASN A 243 -8.10 4.49 -5.02
N HIS A 244 -8.54 3.50 -5.79
CA HIS A 244 -9.67 3.62 -6.71
C HIS A 244 -10.96 3.96 -5.95
N ILE A 245 -11.28 3.20 -4.88
CA ILE A 245 -12.45 3.49 -4.03
C ILE A 245 -12.41 4.90 -3.44
N LEU A 246 -11.25 5.29 -2.89
CA LEU A 246 -11.13 6.56 -2.18
C LEU A 246 -11.22 7.78 -3.09
N LYS A 247 -10.91 7.62 -4.38
CA LYS A 247 -10.82 8.71 -5.37
C LYS A 247 -11.89 8.60 -6.43
N SER A 248 -11.83 7.55 -7.25
CA SER A 248 -12.65 7.38 -8.45
C SER A 248 -14.08 6.98 -8.10
N ASP A 249 -14.27 5.94 -7.27
CA ASP A 249 -15.62 5.44 -6.97
C ASP A 249 -16.39 6.44 -6.14
N ARG A 250 -15.71 7.07 -5.17
CA ARG A 250 -16.30 8.14 -4.36
C ARG A 250 -16.81 9.29 -5.25
N ASP A 251 -16.03 9.73 -6.23
CA ASP A 251 -16.43 10.81 -7.12
C ASP A 251 -17.62 10.43 -8.01
N PHE A 252 -17.60 9.24 -8.60
CA PHE A 252 -18.72 8.74 -9.39
C PHE A 252 -19.98 8.60 -8.52
N VAL A 253 -19.86 8.01 -7.33
CA VAL A 253 -21.00 7.78 -6.43
C VAL A 253 -21.59 9.10 -5.95
N GLU A 254 -20.77 10.10 -5.62
CA GLU A 254 -21.25 11.43 -5.26
C GLU A 254 -22.05 12.06 -6.41
N PHE A 255 -21.53 11.99 -7.64
CA PHE A 255 -22.25 12.45 -8.82
C PHE A 255 -23.57 11.69 -9.04
N HIS A 256 -23.54 10.36 -8.96
CA HIS A 256 -24.72 9.51 -9.14
C HIS A 256 -25.80 9.84 -8.11
N LYS A 257 -25.44 9.94 -6.82
CA LYS A 257 -26.38 10.29 -5.75
C LYS A 257 -26.99 11.68 -5.95
N ASN A 258 -26.20 12.66 -6.38
CA ASN A 258 -26.70 14.00 -6.68
C ASN A 258 -27.65 14.00 -7.88
N ARG A 259 -27.43 13.14 -8.89
CA ARG A 259 -28.31 13.07 -10.05
C ARG A 259 -29.63 12.38 -9.72
N MET A 260 -29.59 11.27 -8.98
CA MET A 260 -30.76 10.46 -8.63
C MET A 260 -31.58 11.05 -7.48
N GLY A 261 -30.96 11.85 -6.60
CA GLY A 261 -31.65 12.54 -5.49
C GLY A 261 -32.30 13.87 -5.86
N ASN A 262 -32.17 14.33 -7.12
CA ASN A 262 -32.82 15.53 -7.65
C ASN A 262 -34.01 15.20 -8.57
N GLU A 263 -34.53 13.97 -8.52
CA GLU A 263 -35.69 13.51 -9.31
C GLU A 263 -37.01 13.47 -8.50
N ASP A 264 -37.04 14.09 -7.31
CA ASP A 264 -38.24 14.28 -6.49
C ASP A 264 -38.78 15.73 -6.54
#